data_AF-A0A964VFG3-F1
#
_entry.id   AF-A0A964VFG3-F1
#
_cell.length_a   1.000
_cell.length_b   1.000
_cell.length_c   1.000
_cell.angle_alpha   90.00
_cell.angle_beta   90.00
_cell.angle_gamma   90.00
#
_symmetry.space_group_name_H-M   'P 1'
#
loop_
_entity.id
_entity.type
_entity.pdbx_description
1 polymer ?
#
loop_
_entity_poly.entity_id
_entity_poly.type
_entity_poly.pdbx_seq_one_letter_code
_entity_poly.pdbx_strand_id
1 'polypeptide(L)'
;MTSRRFRLGNEGSGDLLALRIGAPDAPVPVRALLISAAALAVPLLSPWYQPELAGEQLGVLLWLPSLVPAFLLTYYRGWRGASLALAVGMALLAFSQVALALRGGADPNWTVLLALIAALVGISLGIGWVGELLHRARREAENMALMDPLTGIANRRHLAVFIEAAFAAAERGGRAAIVLLDLDRFKELNGSHGHLAGDAVLRVFARILTQQTRRADLSARFGGDEFVTVLTGADVEEALAFVERVREALAAEPFPWGAVKLSAGVASYSRGLVSPDALLAEADRGLYQAKELGGDQAVVWEPEAKPEPALVAVAELEGAAVNGETPAAAASSPRSQRRRGRGRVLIVDDDTDALWMLAQQVTRLGFHVDLAHSGNTSLVSLRSRAPDIVLSDVVMPGMGGFALADRIAREHPGLPVILVSGYDHRALAEERRPQSVVGFLTKPVDLRELGVVLEHSLAGTPGGRTRRA
;
A
#
# COMPACT_ATOMS: atom_id res chain seq x y z
N MET A 1 12.71 33.72 -42.63
CA MET A 1 11.48 34.43 -42.19
C MET A 1 10.34 33.44 -42.34
N THR A 2 9.65 32.94 -41.32
CA THR A 2 9.15 33.59 -40.12
C THR A 2 8.88 32.51 -39.07
N SER A 3 9.46 32.65 -37.89
CA SER A 3 9.26 31.77 -36.73
C SER A 3 7.89 32.02 -36.09
N ARG A 4 7.08 30.96 -35.90
CA ARG A 4 6.05 30.94 -34.85
C ARG A 4 6.42 29.87 -33.83
N ARG A 5 6.99 30.33 -32.72
CA ARG A 5 7.19 29.56 -31.48
C ARG A 5 5.81 29.29 -30.87
N PHE A 6 5.40 28.03 -30.81
CA PHE A 6 4.32 27.60 -29.94
C PHE A 6 4.97 27.25 -28.58
N ARG A 7 4.78 28.13 -27.59
CA ARG A 7 5.08 27.84 -26.17
C ARG A 7 3.96 26.93 -25.66
N LEU A 8 4.28 25.70 -25.29
CA LEU A 8 3.48 24.93 -24.35
C LEU A 8 4.22 24.95 -23.02
N GLY A 9 3.51 25.38 -21.99
CA GLY A 9 3.98 25.49 -20.62
C GLY A 9 4.41 24.13 -20.11
N ASN A 10 5.71 24.02 -19.87
CA ASN A 10 6.31 22.97 -19.07
C ASN A 10 6.31 23.48 -17.63
N GLU A 11 5.24 23.24 -16.88
CA GLU A 11 5.20 23.39 -15.42
C GLU A 11 3.93 22.72 -14.91
N GLY A 12 4.08 21.60 -14.19
CA GLY A 12 3.00 21.05 -13.37
C GLY A 12 2.60 19.60 -13.63
N SER A 13 3.52 18.65 -13.74
CA SER A 13 3.17 17.21 -13.64
C SER A 13 4.32 16.30 -13.17
N GLY A 14 5.28 16.84 -12.39
CA GLY A 14 6.47 16.10 -11.96
C GLY A 14 6.70 16.05 -10.45
N ASP A 15 5.74 16.48 -9.62
CA ASP A 15 5.99 16.78 -8.20
C ASP A 15 5.09 16.02 -7.20
N LEU A 16 4.38 14.97 -7.64
CA LEU A 16 3.55 14.14 -6.73
C LEU A 16 4.21 12.82 -6.30
N LEU A 17 5.45 12.56 -6.71
CA LEU A 17 6.17 11.30 -6.41
C LEU A 17 7.54 11.52 -5.75
N ALA A 18 7.74 12.68 -5.15
CA ALA A 18 8.80 12.88 -4.17
C ALA A 18 8.15 12.92 -2.78
N LEU A 19 8.24 11.81 -2.04
CA LEU A 19 8.20 11.82 -0.57
C LEU A 19 9.41 12.66 -0.11
N ARG A 20 9.24 13.98 -0.16
CA ARG A 20 10.30 14.99 -0.12
C ARG A 20 10.55 15.42 1.32
N ILE A 21 11.00 14.48 2.16
CA ILE A 21 11.64 14.80 3.44
C ILE A 21 12.83 13.86 3.60
N GLY A 22 14.01 14.28 3.11
CA GLY A 22 15.27 13.58 3.40
C GLY A 22 16.25 13.39 2.23
N ALA A 23 15.95 13.86 1.02
CA ALA A 23 16.97 13.88 -0.04
C ALA A 23 18.13 14.81 0.39
N PRO A 24 19.40 14.41 0.24
CA PRO A 24 20.56 15.20 0.69
C PRO A 24 20.64 16.61 0.06
N ASP A 25 19.87 16.85 -1.02
CA ASP A 25 19.78 18.11 -1.74
C ASP A 25 18.36 18.74 -1.72
N ALA A 26 17.47 18.28 -0.83
CA ALA A 26 16.16 18.91 -0.69
C ALA A 26 16.33 20.40 -0.31
N PRO A 27 15.62 21.34 -0.97
CA PRO A 27 15.76 22.75 -0.69
C PRO A 27 15.28 23.06 0.73
N VAL A 28 16.08 23.84 1.48
CA VAL A 28 15.69 24.33 2.81
C VAL A 28 14.44 25.19 2.66
N PRO A 29 13.37 24.94 3.42
CA PRO A 29 12.12 25.68 3.26
C PRO A 29 12.33 27.16 3.58
N VAL A 30 11.73 28.05 2.78
CA VAL A 30 11.92 29.51 2.85
C VAL A 30 11.68 30.04 4.27
N ARG A 31 10.67 29.53 4.98
CA ARG A 31 10.40 29.87 6.38
C ARG A 31 11.60 29.64 7.32
N ALA A 32 12.35 28.56 7.13
CA ALA A 32 13.51 28.26 7.97
C ALA A 32 14.68 29.21 7.66
N LEU A 33 14.84 29.61 6.40
CA LEU A 33 15.81 30.64 6.00
C LEU A 33 15.44 32.01 6.60
N LEU A 34 14.16 32.39 6.58
CA LEU A 34 13.69 33.65 7.18
C LEU A 34 13.90 33.68 8.69
N ILE A 35 13.58 32.59 9.39
CA ILE A 35 13.84 32.47 10.84
C ILE A 35 15.34 32.54 11.14
N SER A 36 16.17 31.87 10.33
CA SER A 36 17.64 31.92 10.48
C SER A 36 18.18 33.33 10.27
N ALA A 37 17.68 34.04 9.24
CA ALA A 37 18.07 35.42 8.98
C ALA A 37 17.63 36.38 10.11
N ALA A 38 16.41 36.23 10.61
CA ALA A 38 15.90 37.03 11.73
C ALA A 38 16.72 36.78 13.01
N ALA A 39 17.10 35.53 13.28
CA ALA A 39 17.92 35.17 14.44
C ALA A 39 19.33 35.77 14.35
N LEU A 40 19.97 35.76 13.17
CA LEU A 40 21.27 36.39 12.95
C LEU A 40 21.21 37.92 12.99
N ALA A 41 20.06 38.53 12.69
CA ALA A 41 19.89 39.97 12.75
C ALA A 41 19.96 40.51 14.18
N VAL A 42 19.64 39.72 15.21
CA VAL A 42 19.68 40.15 16.62
C VAL A 42 21.10 40.54 17.08
N PRO A 43 22.12 39.66 17.03
CA PRO A 43 23.49 40.04 17.40
C PRO A 43 24.10 41.05 16.45
N LEU A 44 23.66 41.06 15.19
CA LEU A 44 24.12 42.06 14.24
C LEU A 44 23.61 43.43 14.62
N LEU A 45 22.30 43.63 14.77
CA LEU A 45 21.74 44.97 14.95
C LEU A 45 21.96 45.54 16.36
N SER A 46 22.27 44.70 17.35
CA SER A 46 22.41 45.13 18.74
C SER A 46 23.43 46.27 18.98
N PRO A 47 24.61 46.35 18.33
CA PRO A 47 25.55 47.45 18.54
C PRO A 47 25.06 48.79 17.97
N TRP A 48 24.05 48.78 17.09
CA TRP A 48 23.46 49.99 16.52
C TRP A 48 22.32 50.56 17.38
N TYR A 49 21.60 49.72 18.12
CA TYR A 49 20.45 50.14 18.92
C TYR A 49 20.76 50.23 20.42
N GLN A 50 21.66 49.38 20.92
CA GLN A 50 22.02 49.28 22.34
C GLN A 50 23.53 49.04 22.50
N PRO A 51 24.37 50.03 22.18
CA PRO A 51 25.83 49.88 22.21
C PRO A 51 26.37 49.56 23.61
N GLU A 52 25.69 50.01 24.68
CA GLU A 52 26.04 49.73 26.07
C GLU A 52 25.93 48.23 26.38
N LEU A 53 24.85 47.56 25.96
CA LEU A 53 24.65 46.12 26.17
C LEU A 53 25.63 45.25 25.37
N ALA A 54 26.06 45.71 24.21
CA ALA A 54 26.97 44.98 23.33
C ALA A 54 28.43 45.01 23.84
N GLY A 55 28.81 46.04 24.61
CA GLY A 55 30.15 46.19 25.19
C GLY A 55 30.35 45.53 26.56
N GLU A 56 29.27 45.15 27.24
CA GLU A 56 29.33 44.50 28.56
C GLU A 56 29.54 42.98 28.49
N GLN A 57 29.92 42.36 29.61
CA GLN A 57 30.05 40.90 29.75
C GLN A 57 28.76 40.15 29.38
N LEU A 58 27.59 40.79 29.52
CA LEU A 58 26.27 40.27 29.14
C LEU A 58 26.03 40.25 27.61
N GLY A 59 26.83 40.96 26.82
CA GLY A 59 26.71 41.02 25.35
C GLY A 59 26.90 39.67 24.66
N VAL A 60 27.52 38.70 25.34
CA VAL A 60 27.65 37.30 24.88
C VAL A 60 26.27 36.65 24.70
N LEU A 61 25.28 36.98 25.53
CA LEU A 61 23.94 36.41 25.46
C LEU A 61 23.20 36.81 24.18
N LEU A 62 23.58 37.93 23.56
CA LEU A 62 23.02 38.38 22.29
C LEU A 62 23.39 37.47 21.12
N TRP A 63 24.41 36.60 21.29
CA TRP A 63 24.84 35.62 20.30
C TRP A 63 24.13 34.27 20.39
N LEU A 64 23.34 34.01 21.44
CA LEU A 64 22.55 32.78 21.55
C LEU A 64 21.63 32.53 20.35
N PRO A 65 20.95 33.55 19.76
CA PRO A 65 20.15 33.37 18.54
C PRO A 65 20.94 32.84 17.34
N SER A 66 22.26 33.03 17.27
CA SER A 66 23.11 32.49 16.20
C SER A 66 23.19 30.96 16.19
N LEU A 67 22.70 30.29 17.25
CA LEU A 67 22.54 28.84 17.29
C LEU A 67 21.32 28.35 16.48
N VAL A 68 20.33 29.21 16.23
CA VAL A 68 19.11 28.84 15.49
C VAL A 68 19.41 28.43 14.04
N PRO A 69 20.21 29.19 13.25
CA PRO A 69 20.67 28.73 11.94
C PRO A 69 21.46 27.42 12.01
N ALA A 70 22.30 27.23 13.03
CA ALA A 70 23.09 26.01 13.19
C ALA A 70 22.18 24.79 13.38
N PHE A 71 21.13 24.91 14.19
CA PHE A 71 20.14 23.85 14.36
C PHE A 71 19.33 23.60 13.08
N LEU A 72 18.72 24.65 12.50
CA LEU A 72 17.82 24.52 11.35
C LEU A 72 18.55 24.02 10.10
N LEU A 73 19.71 24.58 9.78
CA LEU A 73 20.46 24.15 8.60
C LEU A 73 21.00 22.73 8.77
N THR A 74 21.43 22.34 9.97
CA THR A 74 21.84 20.95 10.24
C THR A 74 20.66 19.99 10.11
N TYR A 75 19.47 20.37 10.58
CA TYR A 75 18.26 19.55 10.45
C TYR A 75 17.91 19.25 8.99
N TYR A 76 18.11 20.22 8.08
CA TYR A 76 17.75 20.06 6.66
C TYR A 76 18.91 19.58 5.76
N ARG A 77 20.17 19.80 6.14
CA ARG A 77 21.35 19.53 5.28
C ARG A 77 22.46 18.72 5.96
N GLY A 78 22.22 18.19 7.15
CA GLY A 78 23.21 17.46 7.95
C GLY A 78 24.49 18.28 8.16
N TRP A 79 25.65 17.63 8.00
CA TRP A 79 26.96 18.26 8.20
C TRP A 79 27.25 19.49 7.32
N ARG A 80 26.73 19.52 6.08
CA ARG A 80 26.88 20.69 5.20
C ARG A 80 26.13 21.91 5.74
N GLY A 81 25.02 21.68 6.44
CA GLY A 81 24.26 22.73 7.11
C GLY A 81 24.96 23.25 8.35
N ALA A 82 25.48 22.34 9.18
CA ALA A 82 26.23 22.68 10.40
C ALA A 82 27.46 23.56 10.09
N SER A 83 28.26 23.16 9.09
CA SER A 83 29.48 23.89 8.72
C SER A 83 29.18 25.26 8.10
N LEU A 84 28.13 25.37 7.27
CA LEU A 84 27.69 26.64 6.70
C LEU A 84 27.22 27.61 7.79
N ALA A 85 26.41 27.13 8.74
CA ALA A 85 25.93 27.95 9.84
C ALA A 85 27.06 28.45 10.74
N LEU A 86 28.03 27.59 11.05
CA LEU A 86 29.22 27.97 11.81
C LEU A 86 30.05 29.02 11.05
N ALA A 87 30.29 28.81 9.75
CA ALA A 87 31.04 29.77 8.93
C ALA A 87 30.37 31.15 8.87
N VAL A 88 29.05 31.18 8.66
CA VAL A 88 28.26 32.43 8.67
C VAL A 88 28.30 33.09 10.05
N GLY A 89 28.10 32.33 11.12
CA GLY A 89 28.18 32.85 12.49
C GLY A 89 29.55 33.45 12.81
N MET A 90 30.64 32.77 12.43
CA MET A 90 32.01 33.26 12.60
C MET A 90 32.30 34.52 11.77
N ALA A 91 31.81 34.59 10.53
CA ALA A 91 31.98 35.77 9.67
C ALA A 91 31.24 37.00 10.24
N LEU A 92 30.02 36.80 10.75
CA LEU A 92 29.22 37.87 11.35
C LEU A 92 29.83 38.35 12.68
N LEU A 93 30.36 37.42 13.48
CA LEU A 93 31.08 37.74 14.70
C LEU A 93 32.37 38.52 14.41
N ALA A 94 33.13 38.14 13.39
CA ALA A 94 34.29 38.92 12.95
C ALA A 94 33.89 40.32 12.46
N PHE A 95 32.83 40.42 11.66
CA PHE A 95 32.32 41.69 11.16
C PHE A 95 31.87 42.63 12.28
N SER A 96 31.14 42.12 13.28
CA SER A 96 30.68 42.94 14.41
C SER A 96 31.85 43.49 15.22
N GLN A 97 32.94 42.72 15.40
CA GLN A 97 34.13 43.19 16.12
C GLN A 97 34.84 44.32 15.35
N VAL A 98 34.98 44.18 14.02
CA VAL A 98 35.58 45.23 13.18
C VAL A 98 34.73 46.51 13.22
N ALA A 99 33.40 46.38 13.17
CA ALA A 99 32.50 47.53 13.24
C ALA A 99 32.57 48.27 14.59
N LEU A 100 32.73 47.55 15.70
CA LEU A 100 32.90 48.13 17.02
C LEU A 100 34.25 48.85 17.15
N ALA A 101 35.33 48.25 16.65
CA ALA A 101 36.68 48.82 16.65
C ALA A 101 36.75 50.14 15.85
N LEU A 102 36.12 50.20 14.68
CA LEU A 102 36.07 51.42 13.85
C LEU A 102 35.31 52.58 14.50
N ARG A 103 34.44 52.30 15.48
CA ARG A 103 33.66 53.31 16.22
C ARG A 103 34.35 53.82 17.48
N GLY A 104 35.57 53.38 17.76
CA GLY A 104 36.27 53.71 19.00
C GLY A 104 35.67 53.01 20.23
N GLY A 105 35.02 51.86 20.02
CA GLY A 105 34.58 51.00 21.12
C GLY A 105 35.76 50.43 21.91
N ALA A 106 35.49 49.93 23.12
CA ALA A 106 36.50 49.33 23.99
C ALA A 106 37.25 48.17 23.30
N ASP A 107 38.50 47.95 23.69
CA ASP A 107 39.30 46.84 23.18
C ASP A 107 38.56 45.51 23.37
N PRO A 108 38.50 44.64 22.34
CA PRO A 108 37.83 43.36 22.44
C PRO A 108 38.39 42.54 23.60
N ASN A 109 37.52 42.03 24.47
CA ASN A 109 37.94 41.06 25.46
C ASN A 109 38.20 39.70 24.78
N TRP A 110 39.44 39.48 24.38
CA TRP A 110 39.87 38.28 23.67
C TRP A 110 39.56 36.98 24.41
N THR A 111 39.56 37.00 25.74
CA THR A 111 39.25 35.80 26.53
C THR A 111 37.78 35.38 26.35
N VAL A 112 36.86 36.35 26.41
CA VAL A 112 35.43 36.13 26.20
C VAL A 112 35.13 35.77 24.75
N LEU A 113 35.80 36.43 23.79
CA LEU A 113 35.64 36.16 22.36
C LEU A 113 36.08 34.73 22.00
N LEU A 114 37.25 34.32 22.48
CA LEU A 114 37.77 32.96 22.26
C LEU A 114 36.89 31.90 22.94
N ALA A 115 36.38 32.18 24.14
CA ALA A 115 35.44 31.29 24.83
C ALA A 115 34.12 31.16 24.05
N LEU A 116 33.58 32.25 23.50
CA LEU A 116 32.38 32.24 22.67
C LEU A 116 32.58 31.47 21.36
N ILE A 117 33.71 31.67 20.68
CA ILE A 117 34.07 30.92 19.47
C ILE A 117 34.18 29.42 19.80
N ALA A 118 34.89 29.05 20.87
CA ALA A 118 35.02 27.66 21.28
C ALA A 118 33.66 27.03 21.61
N ALA A 119 32.77 27.77 22.29
CA ALA A 119 31.41 27.32 22.58
C ALA A 119 30.58 27.14 21.29
N LEU A 120 30.62 28.09 20.35
CA LEU A 120 29.92 28.01 19.06
C LEU A 120 30.39 26.81 18.23
N VAL A 121 31.70 26.59 18.16
CA VAL A 121 32.30 25.44 17.48
C VAL A 121 31.85 24.13 18.15
N GLY A 122 31.98 24.03 19.47
CA GLY A 122 31.59 22.83 20.23
C GLY A 122 30.11 22.49 20.08
N ILE A 123 29.23 23.49 20.20
CA ILE A 123 27.78 23.32 20.02
C ILE A 123 27.46 22.95 18.57
N SER A 124 28.09 23.58 17.58
CA SER A 124 27.86 23.26 16.17
C SER A 124 28.32 21.85 15.80
N LEU A 125 29.46 21.39 16.35
CA LEU A 125 29.91 20.01 16.21
C LEU A 125 28.95 19.03 16.88
N GLY A 126 28.46 19.35 18.08
CA GLY A 126 27.48 18.52 18.80
C GLY A 126 26.14 18.42 18.06
N ILE A 127 25.60 19.54 17.57
CA ILE A 127 24.38 19.59 16.75
C ILE A 127 24.60 18.82 15.45
N GLY A 128 25.75 18.98 14.79
CA GLY A 128 26.15 18.21 13.60
C GLY A 128 26.15 16.71 13.85
N TRP A 129 26.77 16.27 14.95
CA TRP A 129 26.79 14.87 15.37
C TRP A 129 25.38 14.32 15.62
N VAL A 130 24.57 15.01 16.41
CA VAL A 130 23.20 14.57 16.74
C VAL A 130 22.33 14.52 15.48
N GLY A 131 22.45 15.51 14.60
CA GLY A 131 21.74 15.55 13.32
C GLY A 131 22.09 14.35 12.42
N GLU A 132 23.38 14.01 12.34
CA GLU A 132 23.87 12.84 11.60
C GLU A 132 23.38 11.53 12.21
N LEU A 133 23.41 11.40 13.55
CA LEU A 133 22.89 10.22 14.25
C LEU A 133 21.39 10.03 13.97
N LEU A 134 20.61 11.12 14.02
CA LEU A 134 19.19 11.09 13.71
C LEU A 134 18.92 10.67 12.26
N HIS A 135 19.71 11.18 11.31
CA HIS A 135 19.60 10.80 9.90
C HIS A 135 19.97 9.33 9.67
N ARG A 136 21.00 8.82 10.33
CA ARG A 136 21.38 7.40 10.26
C ARG A 136 20.31 6.50 10.85
N ALA A 137 19.86 6.78 12.07
CA ALA A 137 18.79 6.02 12.72
C ALA A 137 17.51 6.02 11.89
N ARG A 138 17.18 7.15 11.23
CA ARG A 138 16.04 7.24 10.32
C ARG A 138 16.24 6.39 9.06
N ARG A 139 17.41 6.43 8.42
CA ARG A 139 17.70 5.60 7.24
C ARG A 139 17.69 4.10 7.59
N GLU A 140 18.19 3.73 8.76
CA GLU A 140 18.12 2.37 9.27
C GLU A 140 16.67 1.96 9.53
N ALA A 141 15.84 2.85 10.10
CA ALA A 141 14.40 2.62 10.26
C ALA A 141 13.67 2.49 8.92
N GLU A 142 14.03 3.29 7.92
CA GLU A 142 13.49 3.21 6.56
C GLU A 142 13.91 1.90 5.86
N ASN A 143 15.17 1.48 5.99
CA ASN A 143 15.65 0.20 5.47
C ASN A 143 14.99 -1.00 6.16
N MET A 144 14.83 -0.95 7.49
CA MET A 144 14.03 -1.94 8.23
C MET A 144 12.56 -1.94 7.79
N ALA A 145 12.05 -0.80 7.31
CA ALA A 145 10.68 -0.70 6.81
C ALA A 145 10.48 -1.26 5.39
N LEU A 146 11.56 -1.55 4.63
CA LEU A 146 11.50 -2.03 3.25
C LEU A 146 12.01 -3.47 3.05
N MET A 147 12.66 -4.05 4.06
CA MET A 147 13.15 -5.42 4.04
C MET A 147 12.31 -6.31 4.97
N ASP A 148 12.19 -7.59 4.65
CA ASP A 148 11.56 -8.57 5.51
C ASP A 148 12.56 -9.03 6.59
N PRO A 149 12.22 -8.92 7.89
CA PRO A 149 13.17 -9.16 8.97
C PRO A 149 13.60 -10.63 9.11
N LEU A 150 12.81 -11.58 8.60
CA LEU A 150 13.15 -13.00 8.67
C LEU A 150 14.09 -13.42 7.53
N THR A 151 13.79 -12.98 6.32
CA THR A 151 14.42 -13.46 5.09
C THR A 151 15.50 -12.53 4.55
N GLY A 152 15.47 -11.25 4.91
CA GLY A 152 16.43 -10.24 4.46
C GLY A 152 16.28 -9.82 2.99
N ILE A 153 15.22 -10.24 2.29
CA ILE A 153 14.84 -9.72 0.97
C ILE A 153 13.84 -8.57 1.11
N ALA A 154 13.41 -7.98 0.00
CA ALA A 154 12.42 -6.91 0.02
C ALA A 154 11.10 -7.37 0.66
N ASN A 155 10.41 -6.48 1.35
CA ASN A 155 9.07 -6.74 1.86
C ASN A 155 7.98 -6.23 0.91
N ARG A 156 6.72 -6.50 1.23
CA ARG A 156 5.54 -6.07 0.46
C ARG A 156 5.51 -4.56 0.15
N ARG A 157 6.03 -3.69 1.03
CA ARG A 157 6.04 -2.23 0.79
C ARG A 157 7.03 -1.85 -0.31
N HIS A 158 8.22 -2.44 -0.29
CA HIS A 158 9.21 -2.21 -1.33
C HIS A 158 8.75 -2.78 -2.67
N LEU A 159 8.15 -3.97 -2.65
CA LEU A 159 7.54 -4.57 -3.83
C LEU A 159 6.52 -3.64 -4.50
N ALA A 160 5.60 -3.05 -3.74
CA ALA A 160 4.57 -2.18 -4.29
C ALA A 160 5.17 -1.00 -5.08
N VAL A 161 6.19 -0.35 -4.51
CA VAL A 161 6.89 0.77 -5.18
C VAL A 161 7.60 0.31 -6.46
N PHE A 162 8.21 -0.89 -6.42
CA PHE A 162 8.97 -1.41 -7.55
C PHE A 162 8.08 -1.88 -8.70
N ILE A 163 6.97 -2.55 -8.38
CA ILE A 163 5.95 -2.98 -9.35
C ILE A 163 5.41 -1.78 -10.13
N GLU A 164 5.07 -0.68 -9.45
CA GLU A 164 4.60 0.56 -10.08
C GLU A 164 5.62 1.12 -11.09
N ALA A 165 6.89 1.17 -10.68
CA ALA A 165 7.97 1.65 -11.54
C ALA A 165 8.20 0.74 -12.77
N ALA A 166 8.17 -0.58 -12.57
CA ALA A 166 8.33 -1.57 -13.63
C ALA A 166 7.16 -1.53 -14.63
N PHE A 167 5.93 -1.43 -14.13
CA PHE A 167 4.71 -1.32 -14.94
C PHE A 167 4.74 -0.05 -15.80
N ALA A 168 5.01 1.11 -15.20
CA ALA A 168 5.11 2.37 -15.93
C ALA A 168 6.24 2.35 -16.98
N ALA A 169 7.33 1.62 -16.74
CA ALA A 169 8.38 1.42 -17.73
C ALA A 169 7.92 0.52 -18.89
N ALA A 170 7.14 -0.52 -18.62
CA ALA A 170 6.54 -1.39 -19.62
C ALA A 170 5.51 -0.65 -20.50
N GLU A 171 4.68 0.22 -19.91
CA GLU A 171 3.76 1.09 -20.64
C GLU A 171 4.46 1.97 -21.70
N ARG A 172 5.68 2.44 -21.38
CA ARG A 172 6.49 3.25 -22.29
C ARG A 172 7.21 2.44 -23.38
N GLY A 173 6.88 1.16 -23.53
CA GLY A 173 7.45 0.26 -24.54
C GLY A 173 8.52 -0.70 -24.01
N GLY A 174 8.72 -0.77 -22.69
CA GLY A 174 9.49 -1.83 -22.06
C GLY A 174 8.73 -3.17 -22.00
N ARG A 175 9.34 -4.15 -21.33
CA ARG A 175 8.70 -5.41 -20.94
C ARG A 175 8.79 -5.56 -19.42
N ALA A 176 7.83 -6.24 -18.82
CA ALA A 176 7.88 -6.59 -17.41
C ALA A 176 7.08 -7.87 -17.20
N ALA A 177 7.59 -8.77 -16.38
CA ALA A 177 6.89 -9.97 -15.95
C ALA A 177 6.85 -10.04 -14.43
N ILE A 178 5.76 -10.57 -13.90
CA ILE A 178 5.57 -10.86 -12.49
C ILE A 178 5.49 -12.38 -12.33
N VAL A 179 6.20 -12.87 -11.33
CA VAL A 179 6.18 -14.26 -10.89
C VAL A 179 5.72 -14.28 -9.44
N LEU A 180 4.57 -14.87 -9.18
CA LEU A 180 4.09 -15.16 -7.83
C LEU A 180 4.48 -16.60 -7.47
N LEU A 181 5.09 -16.80 -6.30
CA LEU A 181 5.70 -18.04 -5.86
C LEU A 181 5.15 -18.42 -4.50
N ASP A 182 4.80 -19.68 -4.31
CA ASP A 182 4.32 -20.22 -3.03
C ASP A 182 4.96 -21.57 -2.74
N LEU A 183 5.33 -21.80 -1.47
CA LEU A 183 5.94 -23.04 -1.04
C LEU A 183 4.87 -24.11 -0.76
N ASP A 184 4.88 -25.17 -1.56
CA ASP A 184 3.86 -26.22 -1.48
C ASP A 184 3.86 -26.90 -0.11
N ARG A 185 2.67 -27.05 0.49
CA ARG A 185 2.45 -27.75 1.77
C ARG A 185 3.29 -27.19 2.93
N PHE A 186 3.67 -25.91 2.90
CA PHE A 186 4.45 -25.27 3.96
C PHE A 186 3.77 -25.34 5.34
N LYS A 187 2.43 -25.28 5.41
CA LYS A 187 1.67 -25.48 6.64
C LYS A 187 1.86 -26.88 7.25
N GLU A 188 1.92 -27.92 6.41
CA GLU A 188 2.18 -29.30 6.86
C GLU A 188 3.61 -29.43 7.42
N LEU A 189 4.59 -28.82 6.73
CA LEU A 189 5.98 -28.79 7.20
C LEU A 189 6.09 -28.16 8.58
N ASN A 190 5.44 -27.02 8.79
CA ASN A 190 5.37 -26.35 10.09
C ASN A 190 4.64 -27.21 11.14
N GLY A 191 3.57 -27.89 10.75
CA GLY A 191 2.82 -28.78 11.64
C GLY A 191 3.65 -29.98 12.11
N SER A 192 4.50 -30.54 11.24
CA SER A 192 5.31 -31.72 11.54
C SER A 192 6.65 -31.40 12.20
N HIS A 193 7.28 -30.28 11.88
CA HIS A 193 8.67 -29.97 12.29
C HIS A 193 8.80 -28.67 13.11
N GLY A 194 7.69 -27.98 13.35
CA GLY A 194 7.64 -26.72 14.09
C GLY A 194 8.03 -25.50 13.27
N HIS A 195 7.67 -24.32 13.78
CA HIS A 195 7.88 -23.04 13.07
C HIS A 195 9.34 -22.70 12.79
N LEU A 196 10.28 -23.17 13.62
CA LEU A 196 11.72 -22.94 13.39
C LEU A 196 12.21 -23.62 12.11
N ALA A 197 11.63 -24.77 11.74
CA ALA A 197 11.94 -25.44 10.48
C ALA A 197 11.39 -24.64 9.30
N GLY A 198 10.15 -24.12 9.40
CA GLY A 198 9.60 -23.23 8.39
C GLY A 198 10.44 -21.96 8.20
N ASP A 199 10.85 -21.32 9.29
CA ASP A 199 11.75 -20.16 9.24
C ASP A 199 13.07 -20.46 8.53
N ALA A 200 13.65 -21.66 8.75
CA ALA A 200 14.86 -22.09 8.06
C ALA A 200 14.62 -22.27 6.55
N VAL A 201 13.49 -22.87 6.16
CA VAL A 201 13.10 -23.01 4.74
C VAL A 201 12.95 -21.64 4.10
N LEU A 202 12.23 -20.71 4.74
CA LEU A 202 12.02 -19.36 4.21
C LEU A 202 13.34 -18.61 3.99
N ARG A 203 14.31 -18.73 4.91
CA ARG A 203 15.64 -18.13 4.75
C ARG A 203 16.43 -18.74 3.59
N VAL A 204 16.39 -20.07 3.43
CA VAL A 204 17.06 -20.75 2.32
C VAL A 204 16.43 -20.36 0.99
N PHE A 205 15.10 -20.34 0.92
CA PHE A 205 14.38 -19.95 -0.29
C PHE A 205 14.68 -18.50 -0.68
N ALA A 206 14.69 -17.57 0.28
CA ALA A 206 15.05 -16.19 0.03
C ALA A 206 16.50 -16.03 -0.45
N ARG A 207 17.43 -16.84 0.06
CA ARG A 207 18.82 -16.90 -0.44
C ARG A 207 18.85 -17.36 -1.91
N ILE A 208 18.11 -18.41 -2.26
CA ILE A 208 17.99 -18.88 -3.65
C ILE A 208 17.45 -17.76 -4.54
N LEU A 209 16.34 -17.13 -4.15
CA LEU A 209 15.76 -16.02 -4.92
C LEU A 209 16.79 -14.90 -5.11
N THR A 210 17.52 -14.51 -4.07
CA THR A 210 18.56 -13.48 -4.16
C THR A 210 19.67 -13.85 -5.15
N GLN A 211 20.08 -15.12 -5.21
CA GLN A 211 21.11 -15.59 -6.13
C GLN A 211 20.62 -15.66 -7.59
N GLN A 212 19.34 -15.96 -7.80
CA GLN A 212 18.75 -16.08 -9.13
C GLN A 212 18.21 -14.75 -9.70
N THR A 213 17.97 -13.76 -8.83
CA THR A 213 17.43 -12.44 -9.20
C THR A 213 18.56 -11.52 -9.66
N ARG A 214 18.40 -10.90 -10.84
CA ARG A 214 19.38 -9.94 -11.36
C ARG A 214 19.25 -8.60 -10.63
N ARG A 215 20.28 -7.75 -10.74
CA ARG A 215 20.26 -6.39 -10.16
C ARG A 215 19.13 -5.49 -10.64
N ALA A 216 18.64 -5.72 -11.86
CA ALA A 216 17.55 -4.94 -12.44
C ALA A 216 16.17 -5.43 -11.97
N ASP A 217 16.11 -6.61 -11.34
CA ASP A 217 14.89 -7.28 -10.92
C ASP A 217 14.73 -7.19 -9.39
N LEU A 218 13.55 -7.53 -8.87
CA LEU A 218 13.28 -7.52 -7.44
C LEU A 218 12.56 -8.80 -7.01
N SER A 219 13.13 -9.50 -6.03
CA SER A 219 12.42 -10.55 -5.28
C SER A 219 12.04 -10.03 -3.90
N ALA A 220 10.77 -10.24 -3.54
CA ALA A 220 10.20 -9.79 -2.27
C ALA A 220 9.36 -10.88 -1.62
N ARG A 221 9.27 -10.85 -0.29
CA ARG A 221 8.31 -11.66 0.46
C ARG A 221 7.00 -10.89 0.58
N PHE A 222 5.92 -11.47 0.05
CA PHE A 222 4.60 -10.84 0.03
C PHE A 222 3.87 -11.02 1.37
N GLY A 223 3.97 -12.23 1.94
CA GLY A 223 3.44 -12.60 3.25
C GLY A 223 3.54 -14.10 3.47
N GLY A 224 3.67 -14.58 4.71
CA GLY A 224 3.70 -16.02 4.99
C GLY A 224 4.78 -16.77 4.19
N ASP A 225 4.32 -17.70 3.35
CA ASP A 225 5.04 -18.55 2.39
C ASP A 225 5.01 -18.02 0.94
N GLU A 226 4.45 -16.84 0.71
CA GLU A 226 4.29 -16.23 -0.61
C GLU A 226 5.43 -15.23 -0.91
N PHE A 227 5.96 -15.34 -2.12
CA PHE A 227 7.04 -14.51 -2.65
C PHE A 227 6.66 -13.98 -4.03
N VAL A 228 7.14 -12.79 -4.37
CA VAL A 228 6.93 -12.16 -5.67
C VAL A 228 8.28 -11.79 -6.26
N THR A 229 8.52 -12.17 -7.50
CA THR A 229 9.63 -11.66 -8.30
C THR A 229 9.10 -10.79 -9.43
N VAL A 230 9.61 -9.57 -9.52
CA VAL A 230 9.37 -8.64 -10.64
C VAL A 230 10.58 -8.67 -11.54
N LEU A 231 10.39 -9.11 -12.78
CA LEU A 231 11.42 -9.21 -13.80
C LEU A 231 11.27 -8.05 -14.79
N THR A 232 12.26 -7.18 -14.83
CA THR A 232 12.29 -6.03 -15.75
C THR A 232 12.88 -6.43 -17.09
N GLY A 233 12.24 -6.00 -18.17
CA GLY A 233 12.66 -6.36 -19.52
C GLY A 233 12.37 -7.80 -19.93
N ALA A 234 11.66 -8.58 -19.10
CA ALA A 234 11.40 -9.99 -19.34
C ALA A 234 10.03 -10.26 -20.02
N ASP A 235 9.98 -11.27 -20.89
CA ASP A 235 8.74 -11.88 -21.37
C ASP A 235 8.34 -13.13 -20.56
N VAL A 236 7.28 -13.81 -21.00
CA VAL A 236 6.71 -14.99 -20.32
C VAL A 236 7.71 -16.14 -20.31
N GLU A 237 8.40 -16.37 -21.42
CA GLU A 237 9.39 -17.44 -21.58
C GLU A 237 10.60 -17.22 -20.66
N GLU A 238 11.10 -15.98 -20.58
CA GLU A 238 12.18 -15.62 -19.66
C GLU A 238 11.76 -15.77 -18.18
N ALA A 239 10.51 -15.45 -17.87
CA ALA A 239 9.95 -15.62 -16.53
C ALA A 239 9.79 -17.09 -16.15
N LEU A 240 9.28 -17.95 -17.06
CA LEU A 240 9.22 -19.39 -16.85
C LEU A 240 10.61 -20.01 -16.65
N ALA A 241 11.59 -19.58 -17.46
CA ALA A 241 12.97 -20.01 -17.29
C ALA A 241 13.56 -19.57 -15.95
N PHE A 242 13.17 -18.40 -15.42
CA PHE A 242 13.53 -17.97 -14.07
C PHE A 242 12.93 -18.90 -13.00
N VAL A 243 11.64 -19.23 -13.10
CA VAL A 243 10.99 -20.14 -12.15
C VAL A 243 11.67 -21.50 -12.14
N GLU A 244 11.96 -22.07 -13.31
CA GLU A 244 12.56 -23.40 -13.37
C GLU A 244 13.94 -23.44 -12.71
N ARG A 245 14.78 -22.40 -12.91
CA ARG A 245 16.06 -22.29 -12.19
C ARG A 245 15.89 -22.21 -10.68
N VAL A 246 14.88 -21.47 -10.20
CA VAL A 246 14.58 -21.36 -8.76
C VAL A 246 14.09 -22.70 -8.21
N ARG A 247 13.22 -23.40 -8.95
CA ARG A 247 12.66 -24.71 -8.59
C ARG A 247 13.76 -25.78 -8.50
N GLU A 248 14.63 -25.87 -9.50
CA GLU A 248 15.79 -26.76 -9.50
C GLU A 248 16.74 -26.47 -8.34
N ALA A 249 17.04 -25.19 -8.09
CA ALA A 249 17.90 -24.78 -6.98
C ALA A 249 17.29 -25.14 -5.61
N LEU A 250 15.97 -24.97 -5.43
CA LEU A 250 15.28 -25.37 -4.21
C LEU A 250 15.27 -26.89 -4.01
N ALA A 251 15.05 -27.65 -5.09
CA ALA A 251 15.05 -29.11 -5.05
C ALA A 251 16.44 -29.69 -4.73
N ALA A 252 17.53 -28.97 -5.07
CA ALA A 252 18.89 -29.36 -4.78
C ALA A 252 19.34 -29.08 -3.32
N GLU A 253 18.59 -28.27 -2.56
CA GLU A 253 18.95 -27.97 -1.17
C GLU A 253 18.66 -29.16 -0.24
N PRO A 254 19.63 -29.60 0.58
CA PRO A 254 19.47 -30.73 1.48
C PRO A 254 18.72 -30.31 2.76
N PHE A 255 17.40 -30.28 2.70
CA PHE A 255 16.56 -30.05 3.88
C PHE A 255 16.49 -31.30 4.78
N PRO A 256 16.75 -31.18 6.10
CA PRO A 256 16.68 -32.31 7.03
C PRO A 256 15.30 -32.99 7.15
N TRP A 257 14.23 -32.29 6.73
CA TRP A 257 12.83 -32.69 6.83
C TRP A 257 12.20 -33.08 5.48
N GLY A 258 13.01 -33.25 4.44
CA GLY A 258 12.57 -33.68 3.11
C GLY A 258 12.48 -32.54 2.09
N ALA A 259 12.32 -32.92 0.82
CA ALA A 259 12.32 -31.99 -0.31
C ALA A 259 11.16 -30.99 -0.21
N VAL A 260 11.48 -29.70 -0.38
CA VAL A 260 10.51 -28.60 -0.46
C VAL A 260 10.24 -28.32 -1.93
N LYS A 261 8.97 -28.19 -2.27
CA LYS A 261 8.49 -27.89 -3.63
C LYS A 261 7.88 -26.49 -3.66
N LEU A 262 7.74 -25.93 -4.84
CA LEU A 262 7.13 -24.62 -5.03
C LEU A 262 6.20 -24.64 -6.24
N SER A 263 5.11 -23.90 -6.13
CA SER A 263 4.23 -23.57 -7.26
C SER A 263 4.42 -22.11 -7.65
N ALA A 264 4.25 -21.81 -8.92
CA ALA A 264 4.39 -20.45 -9.42
C ALA A 264 3.29 -20.07 -10.41
N GLY A 265 2.87 -18.82 -10.33
CA GLY A 265 2.05 -18.16 -11.33
C GLY A 265 2.84 -17.09 -12.06
N VAL A 266 2.77 -17.06 -13.39
CA VAL A 266 3.51 -16.12 -14.24
C VAL A 266 2.54 -15.26 -15.03
N ALA A 267 2.78 -13.95 -15.03
CA ALA A 267 2.08 -13.01 -15.90
C ALA A 267 3.07 -12.01 -16.49
N SER A 268 2.85 -11.60 -17.75
CA SER A 268 3.67 -10.58 -18.42
C SER A 268 2.80 -9.42 -18.84
N TYR A 269 3.38 -8.22 -18.79
CA TYR A 269 2.71 -7.01 -19.21
C TYR A 269 2.29 -7.12 -20.68
N SER A 270 1.00 -6.91 -20.93
CA SER A 270 0.41 -6.78 -22.26
C SER A 270 -0.29 -5.42 -22.40
N ARG A 271 -0.41 -4.92 -23.63
CA ARG A 271 -0.97 -3.58 -23.94
C ARG A 271 -2.46 -3.39 -23.56
N GLY A 272 -3.09 -4.36 -22.91
CA GLY A 272 -4.45 -4.30 -22.39
C GLY A 272 -4.57 -4.20 -20.87
N LEU A 273 -3.47 -4.33 -20.11
CA LEU A 273 -3.50 -4.22 -18.66
C LEU A 273 -3.58 -2.76 -18.22
N VAL A 274 -4.48 -2.49 -17.26
CA VAL A 274 -4.83 -1.12 -16.84
C VAL A 274 -4.13 -0.71 -15.55
N SER A 275 -3.59 -1.68 -14.80
CA SER A 275 -2.91 -1.41 -13.53
C SER A 275 -1.91 -2.51 -13.17
N PRO A 276 -0.94 -2.22 -12.28
CA PRO A 276 -0.05 -3.23 -11.76
C PRO A 276 -0.77 -4.31 -10.92
N ASP A 277 -1.86 -3.94 -10.23
CA ASP A 277 -2.71 -4.89 -9.51
C ASP A 277 -3.35 -5.92 -10.44
N ALA A 278 -3.73 -5.51 -11.66
CA ALA A 278 -4.27 -6.44 -12.65
C ALA A 278 -3.20 -7.45 -13.11
N LEU A 279 -1.95 -7.02 -13.24
CA LEU A 279 -0.83 -7.90 -13.58
C LEU A 279 -0.54 -8.91 -12.46
N LEU A 280 -0.59 -8.46 -11.21
CA LEU A 280 -0.44 -9.33 -10.05
C LEU A 280 -1.61 -10.34 -9.95
N ALA A 281 -2.83 -9.90 -10.24
CA ALA A 281 -4.01 -10.78 -10.25
C ALA A 281 -3.96 -11.85 -11.35
N GLU A 282 -3.35 -11.57 -12.51
CA GLU A 282 -3.11 -12.60 -13.52
C GLU A 282 -2.09 -13.63 -13.04
N ALA A 283 -1.00 -13.19 -12.40
CA ALA A 283 -0.03 -14.10 -11.81
C ALA A 283 -0.66 -14.95 -10.70
N ASP A 284 -1.52 -14.37 -9.87
CA ASP A 284 -2.25 -15.07 -8.81
C ASP A 284 -3.14 -16.21 -9.34
N ARG A 285 -3.88 -15.97 -10.43
CA ARG A 285 -4.66 -17.03 -11.10
C ARG A 285 -3.79 -18.16 -11.63
N GLY A 286 -2.63 -17.82 -12.19
CA GLY A 286 -1.65 -18.81 -12.62
C GLY A 286 -1.19 -19.68 -11.45
N LEU A 287 -0.89 -19.06 -10.30
CA LEU A 287 -0.47 -19.78 -9.11
C LEU A 287 -1.58 -20.70 -8.58
N TYR A 288 -2.81 -20.20 -8.53
CA TYR A 288 -3.97 -20.99 -8.12
C TYR A 288 -4.13 -22.23 -9.02
N GLN A 289 -4.03 -22.06 -10.34
CA GLN A 289 -4.09 -23.17 -11.30
C GLN A 289 -2.93 -24.17 -11.14
N ALA A 290 -1.72 -23.68 -10.85
CA ALA A 290 -0.57 -24.55 -10.55
C ALA A 290 -0.84 -25.43 -9.33
N LYS A 291 -1.46 -24.88 -8.28
CA LYS A 291 -1.86 -25.63 -7.08
C LYS A 291 -2.95 -26.67 -7.39
N GLU A 292 -3.95 -26.34 -8.20
CA GLU A 292 -5.00 -27.30 -8.61
C GLU A 292 -4.44 -28.47 -9.45
N LEU A 293 -3.39 -28.23 -10.23
CA LEU A 293 -2.72 -29.24 -11.05
C LEU A 293 -1.74 -30.13 -10.27
N GLY A 294 -1.74 -30.05 -8.93
CA GLY A 294 -0.93 -30.89 -8.05
C GLY A 294 0.38 -30.26 -7.58
N GLY A 295 0.60 -28.97 -7.89
CA GLY A 295 1.77 -28.19 -7.46
C GLY A 295 3.07 -28.50 -8.20
N ASP A 296 4.20 -28.04 -7.66
CA ASP A 296 5.56 -28.23 -8.19
C ASP A 296 5.74 -27.79 -9.65
N GLN A 297 5.06 -26.73 -10.07
CA GLN A 297 5.05 -26.27 -11.45
C GLN A 297 4.79 -24.76 -11.57
N ALA A 298 5.13 -24.21 -12.73
CA ALA A 298 4.82 -22.85 -13.12
C ALA A 298 3.66 -22.85 -14.13
N VAL A 299 2.68 -21.98 -13.93
CA VAL A 299 1.56 -21.81 -14.86
C VAL A 299 1.43 -20.35 -15.27
N VAL A 300 1.24 -20.13 -16.57
CA VAL A 300 0.93 -18.83 -17.15
C VAL A 300 -0.57 -18.71 -17.25
N TRP A 301 -1.14 -17.65 -16.67
CA TRP A 301 -2.55 -17.34 -16.90
C TRP A 301 -2.69 -16.59 -18.22
N GLU A 302 -3.18 -17.27 -19.25
CA GLU A 302 -3.63 -16.61 -20.47
C GLU A 302 -5.13 -16.30 -20.34
N PRO A 303 -5.54 -15.02 -20.38
CA PRO A 303 -6.96 -14.70 -20.46
C PRO A 303 -7.48 -15.28 -21.78
N GLU A 304 -8.42 -16.23 -21.66
CA GLU A 304 -9.13 -16.81 -22.79
C GLU A 304 -9.58 -15.68 -23.72
N ALA A 305 -9.02 -15.66 -24.93
CA ALA A 305 -9.30 -14.61 -25.91
C ALA A 305 -10.81 -14.58 -26.11
N LYS A 306 -11.48 -13.53 -25.60
CA LYS A 306 -12.89 -13.31 -25.90
C LYS A 306 -13.00 -13.29 -27.43
N PRO A 307 -13.73 -14.22 -28.06
CA PRO A 307 -14.04 -14.06 -29.48
C PRO A 307 -14.72 -12.70 -29.62
N GLU A 308 -14.23 -11.89 -30.56
CA GLU A 308 -14.89 -10.63 -30.92
C GLU A 308 -16.39 -10.89 -31.06
N PRO A 309 -17.26 -10.08 -30.43
CA PRO A 309 -18.69 -10.31 -30.53
C PRO A 309 -19.09 -10.13 -31.99
N ALA A 310 -19.33 -11.25 -32.67
CA ALA A 310 -20.04 -11.26 -33.94
C ALA A 310 -21.38 -10.55 -33.72
N LEU A 311 -21.56 -9.45 -34.44
CA LEU A 311 -22.84 -8.76 -34.59
C LEU A 311 -23.89 -9.76 -35.08
N VAL A 312 -24.64 -10.38 -34.15
CA VAL A 312 -25.86 -11.10 -34.49
C VAL A 312 -26.99 -10.09 -34.53
N ALA A 313 -27.53 -9.92 -35.73
CA ALA A 313 -28.70 -9.12 -36.02
C ALA A 313 -29.88 -9.55 -35.14
N VAL A 314 -30.48 -8.60 -34.46
CA VAL A 314 -31.76 -8.77 -33.79
C VAL A 314 -32.84 -8.55 -34.85
N ALA A 315 -33.48 -9.64 -35.29
CA ALA A 315 -34.72 -9.57 -36.04
C ALA A 315 -35.64 -10.70 -35.60
N GLU A 316 -36.84 -10.28 -35.19
CA GLU A 316 -38.10 -11.02 -35.18
C GLU A 316 -38.26 -12.12 -34.12
N LEU A 317 -39.15 -11.86 -33.17
CA LEU A 317 -40.42 -12.60 -33.04
C LEU A 317 -41.25 -11.97 -31.90
N GLU A 318 -42.13 -11.04 -32.27
CA GLU A 318 -43.36 -10.77 -31.52
C GLU A 318 -44.44 -11.76 -31.99
N GLY A 319 -45.27 -12.22 -31.04
CA GLY A 319 -46.65 -12.59 -31.33
C GLY A 319 -47.00 -14.08 -31.27
N ALA A 320 -47.32 -14.58 -30.08
CA ALA A 320 -48.42 -15.52 -29.90
C ALA A 320 -48.92 -15.43 -28.46
N ALA A 321 -50.13 -14.91 -28.32
CA ALA A 321 -50.82 -14.77 -27.06
C ALA A 321 -51.81 -15.94 -26.86
N VAL A 322 -52.19 -16.13 -25.59
CA VAL A 322 -53.56 -16.43 -25.12
C VAL A 322 -53.87 -17.85 -24.57
N ASN A 323 -54.44 -17.81 -23.35
CA ASN A 323 -55.23 -18.78 -22.56
C ASN A 323 -54.48 -19.94 -21.87
N GLY A 324 -54.74 -20.29 -20.61
CA GLY A 324 -55.77 -19.92 -19.63
C GLY A 324 -55.87 -21.06 -18.60
N GLU A 325 -56.40 -20.75 -17.41
CA GLU A 325 -56.87 -21.67 -16.36
C GLU A 325 -55.87 -22.18 -15.28
N THR A 326 -56.12 -21.70 -14.06
CA THR A 326 -55.96 -22.45 -12.80
C THR A 326 -57.38 -22.82 -12.34
N PRO A 327 -57.62 -23.94 -11.63
CA PRO A 327 -57.60 -23.82 -10.18
C PRO A 327 -57.22 -25.09 -9.37
N ALA A 328 -56.57 -24.80 -8.24
CA ALA A 328 -56.85 -25.31 -6.89
C ALA A 328 -56.61 -26.78 -6.47
N ALA A 329 -55.97 -26.84 -5.30
CA ALA A 329 -56.18 -27.76 -4.18
C ALA A 329 -55.43 -29.10 -4.16
N ALA A 330 -54.37 -29.15 -3.35
CA ALA A 330 -54.38 -29.95 -2.12
C ALA A 330 -53.27 -29.51 -1.17
N ALA A 331 -53.68 -29.21 0.07
CA ALA A 331 -53.06 -29.49 1.38
C ALA A 331 -51.53 -29.71 1.45
N SER A 332 -50.76 -29.20 2.40
CA SER A 332 -51.02 -28.63 3.72
C SER A 332 -49.66 -28.15 4.28
N SER A 333 -49.68 -27.11 5.11
CA SER A 333 -48.59 -26.46 5.87
C SER A 333 -47.39 -27.34 6.30
N PRO A 334 -46.17 -26.77 6.37
CA PRO A 334 -45.79 -26.09 7.62
C PRO A 334 -45.06 -24.76 7.38
N ARG A 335 -45.82 -23.65 7.30
CA ARG A 335 -45.27 -22.29 7.42
C ARG A 335 -45.10 -21.82 8.88
N SER A 336 -45.37 -22.68 9.87
CA SER A 336 -45.38 -22.34 11.30
C SER A 336 -44.24 -22.92 12.14
N GLN A 337 -43.23 -23.57 11.55
CA GLN A 337 -42.08 -24.08 12.29
C GLN A 337 -40.77 -23.94 11.50
N ARG A 338 -40.17 -22.75 11.46
CA ARG A 338 -38.72 -22.50 11.20
C ARG A 338 -38.41 -21.01 11.04
N ARG A 339 -38.50 -20.20 12.09
CA ARG A 339 -37.78 -18.90 12.16
C ARG A 339 -37.32 -18.63 13.58
N ARG A 340 -36.25 -19.32 14.00
CA ARG A 340 -35.40 -18.96 15.16
C ARG A 340 -33.97 -18.71 14.67
N GLY A 341 -33.80 -17.79 13.72
CA GLY A 341 -32.50 -17.36 13.18
C GLY A 341 -32.52 -15.87 12.91
N ARG A 342 -31.38 -15.19 13.07
CA ARG A 342 -31.23 -13.71 13.02
C ARG A 342 -31.43 -13.07 11.63
N GLY A 343 -31.64 -13.87 10.59
CA GLY A 343 -31.79 -13.42 9.19
C GLY A 343 -31.04 -14.35 8.24
N ARG A 344 -31.17 -14.16 6.93
CA ARG A 344 -30.37 -14.81 5.89
C ARG A 344 -29.36 -13.85 5.29
N VAL A 345 -28.14 -14.31 5.14
CA VAL A 345 -27.02 -13.57 4.57
C VAL A 345 -26.54 -14.33 3.34
N LEU A 346 -26.47 -13.66 2.20
CA LEU A 346 -25.77 -14.17 1.02
C LEU A 346 -24.35 -13.67 1.04
N ILE A 347 -23.37 -14.57 1.05
CA ILE A 347 -21.95 -14.21 0.96
C ILE A 347 -21.46 -14.49 -0.46
N VAL A 348 -20.79 -13.51 -1.04
CA VAL A 348 -20.22 -13.55 -2.39
C VAL A 348 -18.74 -13.26 -2.30
N ASP A 349 -17.92 -14.26 -2.55
CA ASP A 349 -16.46 -14.16 -2.56
C ASP A 349 -15.95 -15.26 -3.50
N ASP A 350 -15.03 -14.93 -4.40
CA ASP A 350 -14.45 -15.89 -5.34
C ASP A 350 -13.37 -16.77 -4.69
N ASP A 351 -12.78 -16.30 -3.59
CA ASP A 351 -11.92 -17.10 -2.74
C ASP A 351 -12.78 -18.02 -1.86
N THR A 352 -12.70 -19.33 -2.12
CA THR A 352 -13.48 -20.35 -1.41
C THR A 352 -13.10 -20.45 0.06
N ASP A 353 -11.83 -20.20 0.43
CA ASP A 353 -11.39 -20.23 1.82
C ASP A 353 -11.89 -18.99 2.59
N ALA A 354 -11.79 -17.81 1.98
CA ALA A 354 -12.36 -16.58 2.54
C ALA A 354 -13.89 -16.70 2.69
N LEU A 355 -14.56 -17.26 1.68
CA LEU A 355 -15.99 -17.54 1.67
C LEU A 355 -16.39 -18.47 2.83
N TRP A 356 -15.68 -19.59 3.04
CA TRP A 356 -15.96 -20.53 4.13
C TRP A 356 -15.67 -19.94 5.51
N MET A 357 -14.57 -19.18 5.65
CA MET A 357 -14.21 -18.53 6.89
C MET A 357 -15.27 -17.49 7.29
N LEU A 358 -15.69 -16.64 6.36
CA LEU A 358 -16.72 -15.64 6.58
C LEU A 358 -18.08 -16.30 6.84
N ALA A 359 -18.41 -17.38 6.15
CA ALA A 359 -19.60 -18.19 6.41
C ALA A 359 -19.62 -18.75 7.84
N GLN A 360 -18.49 -19.23 8.35
CA GLN A 360 -18.38 -19.74 9.71
C GLN A 360 -18.59 -18.61 10.74
N GLN A 361 -18.02 -17.43 10.49
CA GLN A 361 -18.19 -16.25 11.35
C GLN A 361 -19.66 -15.77 11.37
N VAL A 362 -20.29 -15.63 10.21
CA VAL A 362 -21.71 -15.22 10.09
C VAL A 362 -22.65 -16.25 10.71
N THR A 363 -22.37 -17.55 10.54
CA THR A 363 -23.13 -18.63 11.17
C THR A 363 -23.00 -18.61 12.70
N ARG A 364 -21.80 -18.34 13.22
CA ARG A 364 -21.57 -18.16 14.68
C ARG A 364 -22.36 -17.00 15.27
N LEU A 365 -22.64 -15.96 14.48
CA LEU A 365 -23.49 -14.84 14.88
C LEU A 365 -25.00 -15.18 14.88
N GLY A 366 -25.39 -16.37 14.39
CA GLY A 366 -26.75 -16.90 14.42
C GLY A 366 -27.58 -16.60 13.17
N PHE A 367 -26.92 -16.22 12.06
CA PHE A 367 -27.54 -16.04 10.76
C PHE A 367 -27.53 -17.33 9.94
N HIS A 368 -28.46 -17.45 9.01
CA HIS A 368 -28.40 -18.47 7.97
C HIS A 368 -27.58 -17.94 6.80
N VAL A 369 -26.66 -18.75 6.28
CA VAL A 369 -25.74 -18.36 5.22
C VAL A 369 -26.07 -19.11 3.94
N ASP A 370 -26.23 -18.37 2.85
CA ASP A 370 -26.20 -18.89 1.48
C ASP A 370 -24.89 -18.39 0.83
N LEU A 371 -24.29 -19.20 -0.04
CA LEU A 371 -22.96 -18.94 -0.61
C LEU A 371 -23.04 -18.76 -2.14
N ALA A 372 -22.20 -17.87 -2.66
CA ALA A 372 -21.97 -17.70 -4.08
C ALA A 372 -20.47 -17.43 -4.32
N HIS A 373 -19.92 -18.06 -5.36
CA HIS A 373 -18.49 -17.96 -5.69
C HIS A 373 -18.20 -16.87 -6.75
N SER A 374 -19.23 -16.12 -7.17
CA SER A 374 -19.09 -15.05 -8.15
C SER A 374 -20.33 -14.15 -8.18
N GLY A 375 -20.18 -12.93 -8.71
CA GLY A 375 -21.30 -12.04 -8.95
C GLY A 375 -22.41 -12.71 -9.79
N ASN A 376 -22.07 -13.49 -10.82
CA ASN A 376 -23.06 -14.18 -11.65
C ASN A 376 -23.81 -15.28 -10.89
N THR A 377 -23.11 -16.12 -10.12
CA THR A 377 -23.76 -17.16 -9.31
C THR A 377 -24.63 -16.54 -8.21
N SER A 378 -24.24 -15.38 -7.67
CA SER A 378 -25.05 -14.65 -6.71
C SER A 378 -26.40 -14.19 -7.29
N LEU A 379 -26.42 -13.68 -8.54
CA LEU A 379 -27.65 -13.27 -9.21
C LEU A 379 -28.59 -14.44 -9.50
N VAL A 380 -28.04 -15.62 -9.80
CA VAL A 380 -28.84 -16.85 -9.93
C VAL A 380 -29.44 -17.25 -8.58
N SER A 381 -28.64 -17.20 -7.51
CA SER A 381 -29.11 -17.48 -6.15
C SER A 381 -30.21 -16.52 -5.71
N LEU A 382 -30.08 -15.22 -5.99
CA LEU A 382 -31.07 -14.18 -5.67
C LEU A 382 -32.45 -14.44 -6.31
N ARG A 383 -32.50 -15.06 -7.50
CA ARG A 383 -33.76 -15.45 -8.17
C ARG A 383 -34.46 -16.64 -7.51
N SER A 384 -33.68 -17.54 -6.91
CA SER A 384 -34.20 -18.76 -6.28
C SER A 384 -34.61 -18.54 -4.82
N ARG A 385 -33.90 -17.67 -4.09
CA ARG A 385 -34.13 -17.42 -2.67
C ARG A 385 -33.66 -16.02 -2.29
N ALA A 386 -34.55 -15.20 -1.75
CA ALA A 386 -34.22 -13.83 -1.34
C ALA A 386 -33.48 -13.82 0.03
N PRO A 387 -32.24 -13.29 0.10
CA PRO A 387 -31.55 -13.02 1.36
C PRO A 387 -32.06 -11.72 1.99
N ASP A 388 -31.76 -11.51 3.28
CA ASP A 388 -32.05 -10.25 3.98
C ASP A 388 -30.91 -9.23 3.80
N ILE A 389 -29.68 -9.69 3.52
CA ILE A 389 -28.50 -8.87 3.26
C ILE A 389 -27.45 -9.63 2.42
N VAL A 390 -26.67 -8.89 1.63
CA VAL A 390 -25.56 -9.44 0.83
C VAL A 390 -24.23 -8.94 1.37
N LEU A 391 -23.27 -9.84 1.61
CA LEU A 391 -21.86 -9.51 1.81
C LEU A 391 -21.12 -9.89 0.56
N SER A 392 -20.40 -8.96 -0.05
CA SER A 392 -19.67 -9.20 -1.29
C SER A 392 -18.23 -8.73 -1.15
N ASP A 393 -17.28 -9.52 -1.62
CA ASP A 393 -15.95 -8.99 -1.90
C ASP A 393 -16.06 -7.87 -2.95
N VAL A 394 -15.21 -6.86 -2.83
CA VAL A 394 -15.08 -5.77 -3.79
C VAL A 394 -14.45 -6.27 -5.08
N VAL A 395 -13.36 -7.02 -4.95
CA VAL A 395 -12.58 -7.51 -6.09
C VAL A 395 -12.98 -8.96 -6.33
N MET A 396 -13.72 -9.20 -7.41
CA MET A 396 -14.08 -10.55 -7.86
C MET A 396 -13.93 -10.63 -9.39
N PRO A 397 -13.47 -11.76 -9.95
CA PRO A 397 -13.41 -12.01 -11.39
C PRO A 397 -14.78 -11.87 -12.07
N GLY A 398 -14.79 -11.30 -13.27
CA GLY A 398 -15.99 -11.08 -14.07
C GLY A 398 -16.84 -9.90 -13.58
N MET A 399 -17.55 -10.06 -12.46
CA MET A 399 -18.40 -9.03 -11.87
C MET A 399 -17.96 -8.73 -10.44
N GLY A 400 -17.23 -7.62 -10.26
CA GLY A 400 -16.82 -7.14 -8.93
C GLY A 400 -17.98 -6.64 -8.07
N GLY A 401 -17.73 -6.46 -6.77
CA GLY A 401 -18.75 -6.12 -5.77
C GLY A 401 -19.52 -4.83 -6.04
N PHE A 402 -18.85 -3.80 -6.58
CA PHE A 402 -19.54 -2.56 -6.97
C PHE A 402 -20.51 -2.76 -8.14
N ALA A 403 -20.11 -3.51 -9.16
CA ALA A 403 -20.97 -3.82 -10.30
C ALA A 403 -22.16 -4.71 -9.90
N LEU A 404 -21.92 -5.65 -8.97
CA LEU A 404 -22.96 -6.45 -8.36
C LEU A 404 -23.94 -5.58 -7.56
N ALA A 405 -23.43 -4.66 -6.73
CA ALA A 405 -24.26 -3.74 -5.96
C ALA A 405 -25.14 -2.86 -6.85
N ASP A 406 -24.60 -2.34 -7.95
CA ASP A 406 -25.37 -1.60 -8.97
C ASP A 406 -26.47 -2.45 -9.61
N ARG A 407 -26.19 -3.73 -9.86
CA ARG A 407 -27.18 -4.66 -10.41
C ARG A 407 -28.29 -4.95 -9.40
N ILE A 408 -27.92 -5.21 -8.15
CA ILE A 408 -28.84 -5.43 -7.03
C ILE A 408 -29.72 -4.19 -6.82
N ALA A 409 -29.16 -2.99 -6.88
CA ALA A 409 -29.93 -1.75 -6.74
C ALA A 409 -31.03 -1.62 -7.81
N ARG A 410 -30.78 -2.11 -9.03
CA ARG A 410 -31.75 -2.08 -10.14
C ARG A 410 -32.77 -3.22 -10.08
N GLU A 411 -32.34 -4.44 -9.77
CA GLU A 411 -33.19 -5.64 -9.85
C GLU A 411 -33.90 -5.99 -8.53
N HIS A 412 -33.31 -5.59 -7.39
CA HIS A 412 -33.82 -5.85 -6.04
C HIS A 412 -33.75 -4.58 -5.18
N PRO A 413 -34.57 -3.55 -5.46
CA PRO A 413 -34.53 -2.29 -4.73
C PRO A 413 -34.76 -2.52 -3.23
N GLY A 414 -33.86 -1.99 -2.40
CA GLY A 414 -33.94 -2.11 -0.93
C GLY A 414 -33.21 -3.31 -0.32
N LEU A 415 -32.57 -4.18 -1.11
CA LEU A 415 -31.68 -5.22 -0.60
C LEU A 415 -30.32 -4.59 -0.21
N PRO A 416 -29.95 -4.57 1.09
CA PRO A 416 -28.66 -4.01 1.52
C PRO A 416 -27.48 -4.88 1.09
N VAL A 417 -26.40 -4.20 0.67
CA VAL A 417 -25.12 -4.79 0.31
C VAL A 417 -24.02 -4.21 1.20
N ILE A 418 -23.20 -5.07 1.80
CA ILE A 418 -21.98 -4.72 2.50
C ILE A 418 -20.81 -5.18 1.65
N LEU A 419 -19.86 -4.29 1.40
CA LEU A 419 -18.65 -4.60 0.65
C LEU A 419 -17.50 -4.95 1.59
N VAL A 420 -16.79 -6.04 1.31
CA VAL A 420 -15.63 -6.51 2.06
C VAL A 420 -14.39 -6.28 1.21
N SER A 421 -13.31 -5.69 1.74
CA SER A 421 -12.09 -5.41 0.95
C SER A 421 -10.80 -5.43 1.77
N GLY A 422 -9.69 -5.81 1.15
CA GLY A 422 -8.34 -5.72 1.74
C GLY A 422 -7.70 -4.33 1.79
N TYR A 423 -8.37 -3.26 1.31
CA TYR A 423 -7.85 -1.89 1.29
C TYR A 423 -8.78 -0.90 2.03
N ASP A 424 -8.22 0.16 2.62
CA ASP A 424 -9.00 1.25 3.25
C ASP A 424 -9.63 2.14 2.17
N HIS A 425 -10.89 1.88 1.85
CA HIS A 425 -11.62 2.49 0.72
C HIS A 425 -12.35 3.79 1.04
N ARG A 426 -11.92 4.55 2.07
CA ARG A 426 -12.50 5.88 2.32
C ARG A 426 -12.48 6.79 1.08
N ALA A 427 -11.47 6.65 0.20
CA ALA A 427 -11.38 7.41 -1.05
C ALA A 427 -12.29 6.90 -2.19
N LEU A 428 -12.51 5.58 -2.31
CA LEU A 428 -13.39 4.98 -3.34
C LEU A 428 -14.88 5.08 -2.99
N ALA A 429 -15.19 5.13 -1.69
CA ALA A 429 -16.56 5.29 -1.17
C ALA A 429 -17.17 6.67 -1.45
N GLU A 430 -16.35 7.70 -1.75
CA GLU A 430 -16.82 9.05 -2.07
C GLU A 430 -17.15 9.25 -3.56
N GLU A 431 -16.55 8.46 -4.47
CA GLU A 431 -16.67 8.69 -5.92
C GLU A 431 -17.82 7.89 -6.58
N ARG A 432 -18.14 6.68 -6.09
CA ARG A 432 -19.22 5.82 -6.62
C ARG A 432 -19.82 4.93 -5.54
N ARG A 433 -20.84 5.42 -4.82
CA ARG A 433 -21.59 4.61 -3.84
C ARG A 433 -22.99 4.27 -4.35
N PRO A 434 -23.22 3.04 -4.85
CA PRO A 434 -24.57 2.58 -5.22
C PRO A 434 -25.52 2.67 -4.03
N GLN A 435 -26.80 2.95 -4.27
CA GLN A 435 -27.81 3.08 -3.20
C GLN A 435 -27.97 1.81 -2.35
N SER A 436 -27.64 0.65 -2.90
CA SER A 436 -27.68 -0.64 -2.20
C SER A 436 -26.52 -0.81 -1.21
N VAL A 437 -25.41 -0.07 -1.33
CA VAL A 437 -24.22 -0.22 -0.48
C VAL A 437 -24.38 0.51 0.86
N VAL A 438 -24.69 -0.25 1.89
CA VAL A 438 -24.98 0.27 3.24
C VAL A 438 -23.76 0.29 4.17
N GLY A 439 -22.71 -0.49 3.87
CA GLY A 439 -21.52 -0.57 4.71
C GLY A 439 -20.29 -1.15 4.01
N PHE A 440 -19.14 -0.98 4.66
CA PHE A 440 -17.85 -1.51 4.23
C PHE A 440 -17.18 -2.24 5.39
N LEU A 441 -16.49 -3.34 5.12
CA LEU A 441 -15.67 -4.11 6.05
C LEU A 441 -14.27 -4.28 5.49
N THR A 442 -13.26 -4.24 6.36
CA THR A 442 -11.86 -4.41 5.96
C THR A 442 -11.42 -5.86 6.22
N LYS A 443 -10.74 -6.50 5.27
CA LYS A 443 -10.08 -7.80 5.46
C LYS A 443 -8.77 -7.60 6.25
N PRO A 444 -8.45 -8.42 7.27
CA PRO A 444 -9.22 -9.55 7.76
C PRO A 444 -10.45 -9.10 8.58
N VAL A 445 -11.60 -9.73 8.32
CA VAL A 445 -12.88 -9.34 8.93
C VAL A 445 -12.92 -9.75 10.41
N ASP A 446 -13.01 -8.75 11.29
CA ASP A 446 -13.20 -8.97 12.73
C ASP A 446 -14.64 -9.37 13.05
N LEU A 447 -14.81 -10.41 13.88
CA LEU A 447 -16.13 -10.99 14.21
C LEU A 447 -17.04 -9.98 14.93
N ARG A 448 -16.49 -9.08 15.75
CA ARG A 448 -17.28 -8.07 16.47
C ARG A 448 -17.74 -6.97 15.52
N GLU A 449 -16.85 -6.50 14.65
CA GLU A 449 -17.17 -5.49 13.63
C GLU A 449 -18.24 -6.01 12.67
N LEU A 450 -18.06 -7.24 12.16
CA LEU A 450 -19.04 -7.94 11.32
C LEU A 450 -20.43 -8.01 11.97
N GLY A 451 -20.49 -8.36 13.26
CA GLY A 451 -21.74 -8.42 14.01
C GLY A 451 -22.45 -7.07 14.10
N VAL A 452 -21.71 -6.01 14.42
CA VAL A 452 -22.26 -4.64 14.52
C VAL A 452 -22.79 -4.16 13.17
N VAL A 453 -22.03 -4.35 12.10
CA VAL A 453 -22.42 -3.90 10.75
C VAL A 453 -23.64 -4.68 10.24
N LEU A 454 -23.70 -6.00 10.46
CA LEU A 454 -24.85 -6.83 10.10
C LEU A 454 -26.13 -6.42 10.86
N GLU A 455 -26.04 -6.25 12.19
CA GLU A 455 -27.21 -5.88 13.01
C GLU A 455 -27.71 -4.48 12.67
N HIS A 456 -26.81 -3.51 12.47
CA HIS A 456 -27.19 -2.14 12.09
C HIS A 456 -27.81 -2.08 10.69
N SER A 457 -27.24 -2.79 9.72
CA SER A 457 -27.72 -2.80 8.33
C SER A 457 -29.11 -3.42 8.19
N LEU A 458 -29.44 -4.43 9.00
CA LEU A 458 -30.76 -5.06 9.03
C LEU A 458 -31.80 -4.26 9.83
N ALA A 459 -31.37 -3.37 10.72
CA ALA A 459 -32.26 -2.47 11.45
C ALA A 459 -32.68 -1.23 10.63
N GLY A 460 -31.85 -0.82 9.65
CA GLY A 460 -32.06 0.38 8.83
C GLY A 460 -32.94 0.20 7.58
N THR A 461 -33.36 -1.02 7.23
CA THR A 461 -34.21 -1.28 6.06
C THR A 461 -35.66 -0.81 6.33
N PRO A 462 -36.34 -0.08 5.41
CA PRO A 462 -37.73 0.32 5.60
C PRO A 462 -38.64 -0.92 5.59
N GLY A 463 -38.91 -1.43 6.78
CA GLY A 463 -39.46 -2.77 7.02
C GLY A 463 -38.95 -3.43 8.30
N GLY A 464 -37.98 -2.80 8.98
CA GLY A 464 -37.41 -3.22 10.27
C GLY A 464 -38.47 -3.57 11.31
N ARG A 465 -38.58 -4.88 11.56
CA ARG A 465 -39.36 -5.48 12.66
C ARG A 465 -38.98 -4.81 13.98
N THR A 466 -39.87 -3.95 14.47
CA THR A 466 -39.90 -3.55 15.87
C THR A 466 -39.98 -4.79 16.75
N ARG A 467 -38.90 -5.08 17.49
CA ARG A 467 -38.97 -5.89 18.71
C ARG A 467 -39.85 -5.14 19.71
N ARG A 468 -41.08 -5.61 19.92
CA ARG A 468 -41.81 -5.36 21.18
C ARG A 468 -41.68 -6.61 22.04
N ALA A 469 -41.13 -6.37 23.23
CA ALA A 469 -41.06 -7.21 24.44
C ALA A 469 -40.47 -8.62 24.30
#